data_AF-A0A258FSN6-F1
#
_entry.id   AF-A0A258FSN6-F1
#
_cell.length_a   1.000
_cell.length_b   1.000
_cell.length_c   1.000
_cell.angle_alpha   90.00
_cell.angle_beta   90.00
_cell.angle_gamma   90.00
#
_symmetry.space_group_name_H-M   'P 1'
#
loop_
_entity.id
_entity.type
_entity.pdbx_description
1 polymer ?
#
loop_
_entity_poly.entity_id
_entity_poly.type
_entity_poly.pdbx_seq_one_letter_code
_entity_poly.pdbx_strand_id
1 'polypeptide(L)'
;MAKKLDAVDLAAEQRAREQVEVEQAFLKGMTTLRDLIAPSSLEIHSSHFRIGTKYGRTMYIYGYPRELYTGWLSGLINIDQVLDISMFIYPVETEVVLNNLRKKVTQLEADMSISSEKGRT
;
A
#
# COMPACT_ATOMS: atom_id res chain seq x y z
N MET A 1 25.57 54.80 -31.52
CA MET A 1 26.58 53.72 -31.50
C MET A 1 25.83 52.40 -31.43
N ALA A 2 25.83 51.62 -32.51
CA ALA A 2 25.12 50.35 -32.59
C ALA A 2 25.95 49.24 -31.92
N LYS A 3 25.43 48.67 -30.83
CA LYS A 3 26.06 47.53 -30.14
C LYS A 3 25.87 46.28 -31.02
N LYS A 4 26.98 45.78 -31.54
CA LYS A 4 27.10 44.54 -32.32
C LYS A 4 26.48 43.40 -31.50
N LEU A 5 25.43 42.77 -32.01
CA LEU A 5 24.88 41.54 -31.42
C LEU A 5 25.89 40.43 -31.68
N ASP A 6 26.56 39.95 -30.63
CA ASP A 6 27.57 38.90 -30.71
C ASP A 6 26.92 37.54 -31.01
N ALA A 7 27.54 36.77 -31.90
CA ALA A 7 27.11 35.42 -32.30
C ALA A 7 26.97 34.43 -31.13
N VAL A 8 27.55 34.77 -29.97
CA VAL A 8 27.50 33.99 -28.73
C VAL A 8 26.13 34.11 -28.04
N ASP A 9 25.48 35.27 -28.12
CA ASP A 9 24.16 35.51 -27.52
C ASP A 9 23.04 34.80 -28.32
N LEU A 10 23.15 34.83 -29.66
CA LEU A 10 22.28 34.08 -30.57
C LEU A 10 22.41 32.55 -30.38
N ALA A 11 23.62 32.05 -30.16
CA ALA A 11 23.86 30.63 -29.90
C ALA A 11 23.34 30.19 -28.51
N ALA A 12 23.39 31.08 -27.51
CA ALA A 12 22.82 30.81 -26.19
C ALA A 12 21.28 30.78 -26.23
N GLU A 13 20.64 31.70 -26.95
CA GLU A 13 19.20 31.68 -27.18
C GLU A 13 18.75 30.45 -27.98
N GLN A 14 19.53 30.01 -28.97
CA GLN A 14 19.25 28.78 -29.72
C GLN A 14 19.34 27.54 -28.83
N ARG A 15 20.38 27.39 -28.01
CA ARG A 15 20.52 26.26 -27.07
C ARG A 15 19.42 26.25 -26.00
N ALA A 16 18.98 27.42 -25.54
CA ALA A 16 17.88 27.52 -24.59
C ALA A 16 16.56 27.08 -25.23
N ARG A 17 16.29 27.45 -26.49
CA ARG A 17 15.12 26.97 -27.25
C ARG A 17 15.17 25.46 -27.50
N GLU A 18 16.34 24.93 -27.86
CA GLU A 18 16.54 23.48 -28.05
C GLU A 18 16.33 22.71 -26.74
N GLN A 19 16.83 23.21 -25.60
CA GLN A 19 16.60 22.60 -24.29
C GLN A 19 15.13 22.60 -23.90
N VAL A 20 14.43 23.72 -24.13
CA VAL A 20 12.98 23.82 -23.88
C VAL A 20 12.21 22.86 -24.78
N GLU A 21 12.56 22.72 -26.06
CA GLU A 21 11.94 21.76 -26.97
C GLU A 21 12.18 20.31 -26.55
N VAL A 22 13.40 19.96 -26.11
CA VAL A 22 13.73 18.62 -25.60
C VAL A 22 12.96 18.33 -24.31
N GLU A 23 12.86 19.28 -23.39
CA GLU A 23 12.10 19.12 -22.15
C GLU A 23 10.60 19.01 -22.41
N GLN A 24 10.05 19.77 -23.35
CA GLN A 24 8.66 19.61 -23.79
C GLN A 24 8.40 18.29 -24.50
N ALA A 25 9.33 17.81 -25.32
CA ALA A 25 9.23 16.49 -25.95
C ALA A 25 9.30 15.36 -24.91
N PHE A 26 10.15 15.50 -23.90
CA PHE A 26 10.26 14.56 -22.79
C PHE A 26 9.01 14.54 -21.92
N LEU A 27 8.46 15.69 -21.55
CA LEU A 27 7.20 15.80 -20.81
C LEU A 27 6.02 15.20 -21.59
N LYS A 28 5.96 15.42 -22.92
CA LYS A 28 4.98 14.77 -23.79
C LYS A 28 5.15 13.25 -23.78
N GLY A 29 6.37 12.73 -23.89
CA GLY A 29 6.67 11.29 -23.85
C GLY A 29 6.40 10.62 -22.49
N MET A 30 6.59 11.34 -21.37
CA MET A 30 6.21 10.83 -20.05
C MET A 30 4.69 10.83 -19.84
N THR A 31 4.00 11.84 -20.38
CA THR A 31 2.53 11.93 -20.29
C THR A 31 1.87 10.78 -21.06
N THR A 32 2.40 10.40 -22.24
CA THR A 32 1.86 9.26 -23.01
C THR A 32 2.01 7.93 -22.28
N LEU A 33 3.14 7.69 -21.59
CA LEU A 33 3.31 6.48 -20.76
C LEU A 33 2.32 6.44 -19.59
N ARG A 34 2.07 7.59 -18.95
CA ARG A 34 1.05 7.70 -17.89
C ARG A 34 -0.36 7.47 -18.45
N ASP A 35 -0.67 7.99 -19.63
CA ASP A 35 -1.95 7.79 -20.29
C ASP A 35 -2.15 6.33 -20.76
N LEU A 36 -1.07 5.61 -21.09
CA LEU A 36 -1.10 4.19 -21.44
C LEU A 36 -1.49 3.29 -20.27
N ILE A 37 -1.11 3.65 -19.05
CA ILE A 37 -1.46 2.93 -17.81
C ILE A 37 -2.69 3.51 -17.11
N ALA A 38 -3.19 4.66 -17.58
CA ALA A 38 -4.34 5.30 -17.01
C ALA A 38 -5.60 4.47 -17.31
N PRO A 39 -6.47 4.26 -16.30
CA PRO A 39 -7.72 3.55 -16.53
C PRO A 39 -8.63 4.35 -17.47
N SER A 40 -9.42 3.64 -18.28
CA SER A 40 -10.33 4.26 -19.26
C SER A 40 -11.42 5.14 -18.65
N SER A 41 -11.78 4.89 -17.39
CA SER A 41 -12.70 5.72 -16.60
C SER A 41 -12.56 5.37 -15.12
N LEU A 42 -12.58 6.40 -14.25
CA LEU A 42 -12.57 6.29 -12.80
C LEU A 42 -13.73 7.12 -12.23
N GLU A 43 -14.68 6.45 -11.59
CA GLU A 43 -15.79 7.09 -10.89
C GLU A 43 -15.65 6.83 -9.39
N ILE A 44 -15.69 7.89 -8.59
CA ILE A 44 -15.54 7.82 -7.14
C ILE A 44 -16.88 8.15 -6.50
N HIS A 45 -17.43 7.18 -5.78
CA HIS A 45 -18.59 7.38 -4.91
C HIS A 45 -18.16 7.29 -3.45
N SER A 46 -19.00 7.77 -2.54
CA SER A 46 -18.72 7.75 -1.09
C SER A 46 -18.48 6.34 -0.53
N SER A 47 -19.10 5.32 -1.13
CA SER A 47 -19.04 3.94 -0.63
C SER A 47 -18.21 2.99 -1.50
N HIS A 48 -17.92 3.34 -2.75
CA HIS A 48 -17.22 2.47 -3.70
C HIS A 48 -16.63 3.31 -4.82
N PHE A 49 -15.69 2.74 -5.54
CA PHE A 49 -15.17 3.33 -6.77
C PHE A 49 -15.35 2.34 -7.92
N ARG A 50 -15.52 2.87 -9.14
CA ARG A 50 -15.65 2.08 -10.36
C ARG A 50 -14.48 2.40 -11.28
N ILE A 51 -13.78 1.36 -11.74
CA ILE A 51 -12.71 1.45 -12.72
C ILE A 51 -13.14 0.68 -13.96
N GLY A 52 -13.55 1.38 -15.01
CA GLY A 52 -14.16 0.76 -16.19
C GLY A 52 -15.41 -0.05 -15.83
N THR A 53 -15.32 -1.39 -15.91
CA THR A 53 -16.39 -2.33 -15.53
C THR A 53 -16.20 -2.96 -14.15
N LYS A 54 -15.07 -2.72 -13.48
CA LYS A 54 -14.75 -3.29 -12.17
C LYS A 54 -15.22 -2.37 -11.04
N TYR A 55 -15.77 -2.98 -10.00
CA TYR A 55 -16.16 -2.30 -8.77
C TYR A 55 -15.15 -2.59 -7.67
N GLY A 56 -14.74 -1.55 -6.95
CA GLY A 56 -13.82 -1.64 -5.82
C GLY A 56 -14.36 -0.94 -4.59
N ARG A 57 -14.05 -1.48 -3.41
CA ARG A 57 -14.37 -0.87 -2.11
C ARG A 57 -13.21 -1.12 -1.16
N THR A 58 -12.79 -0.06 -0.47
CA THR A 58 -11.82 -0.16 0.61
C THR A 58 -12.56 -0.16 1.93
N MET A 59 -12.30 -1.16 2.78
CA MET A 59 -12.87 -1.25 4.13
C MET A 59 -11.73 -1.13 5.14
N TYR A 60 -11.93 -0.32 6.18
CA TYR A 60 -11.01 -0.19 7.29
C TYR A 60 -11.59 -0.90 8.52
N ILE A 61 -10.86 -1.89 9.04
CA ILE A 61 -11.28 -2.71 10.19
C ILE A 61 -10.52 -2.21 11.42
N TYR A 62 -11.26 -1.63 12.38
CA TYR A 62 -10.69 -1.09 13.62
C TYR A 62 -10.56 -2.12 14.74
N GLY A 63 -11.47 -3.11 14.79
CA GLY A 63 -11.50 -4.11 15.85
C GLY A 63 -11.30 -5.51 15.29
N TYR A 64 -10.14 -6.11 15.53
CA TYR A 64 -9.93 -7.54 15.28
C TYR A 64 -10.38 -8.36 16.50
N PRO A 65 -10.92 -9.58 16.29
CA PRO A 65 -11.14 -10.54 17.36
C PRO A 65 -9.85 -10.79 18.14
N ARG A 66 -9.94 -11.00 19.46
CA ARG A 66 -8.77 -11.31 20.30
C ARG A 66 -8.11 -12.64 19.95
N GLU A 67 -8.87 -13.56 19.36
CA GLU A 67 -8.44 -14.88 18.91
C GLU A 67 -8.99 -15.12 17.51
N LEU A 68 -8.13 -15.59 16.59
CA LEU A 68 -8.51 -16.00 15.24
C LEU A 68 -8.34 -17.50 15.12
N TYR A 69 -9.38 -18.19 14.64
CA TYR A 69 -9.30 -19.60 14.32
C TYR A 69 -8.70 -19.81 12.92
N THR A 70 -8.14 -21.00 12.69
CA THR A 70 -7.63 -21.39 11.37
C THR A 70 -8.75 -21.39 10.34
N GLY A 71 -8.59 -20.64 9.25
CA GLY A 71 -9.61 -20.53 8.21
C GLY A 71 -10.65 -19.42 8.46
N TRP A 72 -10.40 -18.46 9.35
CA TRP A 72 -11.30 -17.31 9.57
C TRP A 72 -11.63 -16.52 8.29
N LEU A 73 -10.75 -16.53 7.28
CA LEU A 73 -10.95 -15.88 5.98
C LEU A 73 -11.70 -16.78 4.97
N SER A 74 -11.99 -18.04 5.31
CA SER A 74 -12.54 -19.05 4.40
C SER A 74 -13.83 -18.61 3.72
N GLY A 75 -14.71 -17.94 4.46
CA GLY A 75 -15.98 -17.44 3.91
C GLY A 75 -15.81 -16.35 2.85
N LEU A 76 -14.70 -15.60 2.86
CA LEU A 76 -14.40 -14.57 1.86
C LEU A 76 -13.66 -15.15 0.65
N ILE A 77 -12.77 -16.12 0.84
CA ILE A 77 -12.01 -16.73 -0.27
C ILE A 77 -12.81 -17.77 -1.07
N ASN A 78 -13.79 -18.42 -0.44
CA ASN A 78 -14.57 -19.49 -1.08
C ASN A 78 -15.88 -18.99 -1.71
N ILE A 79 -15.99 -17.69 -1.96
CA ILE A 79 -17.14 -17.12 -2.68
C ILE A 79 -17.00 -17.50 -4.15
N ASP A 80 -18.11 -17.95 -4.75
CA ASP A 80 -18.19 -18.26 -6.19
C ASP A 80 -18.30 -16.98 -7.05
N GLN A 81 -17.40 -16.02 -6.82
CA GLN A 81 -17.30 -14.76 -7.56
C GLN A 81 -15.84 -14.38 -7.77
N VAL A 82 -15.54 -13.72 -8.90
CA VAL A 82 -14.20 -13.22 -9.19
C VAL A 82 -13.93 -11.99 -8.30
N LEU A 83 -13.11 -12.18 -7.26
CA LEU A 83 -12.79 -11.16 -6.28
C LEU A 83 -11.27 -11.01 -6.12
N ASP A 84 -10.76 -9.79 -6.29
CA ASP A 84 -9.38 -9.44 -5.97
C ASP A 84 -9.33 -8.82 -4.56
N ILE A 85 -8.66 -9.47 -3.60
CA ILE A 85 -8.53 -8.99 -2.21
C ILE A 85 -7.08 -8.57 -1.94
N SER A 86 -6.89 -7.35 -1.46
CA SER A 86 -5.62 -6.88 -0.91
C SER A 86 -5.79 -6.47 0.55
N MET A 87 -4.96 -7.00 1.43
CA MET A 87 -5.02 -6.75 2.88
C MET A 87 -3.74 -6.08 3.37
N PHE A 88 -3.89 -5.01 4.16
CA PHE A 88 -2.79 -4.34 4.83
C PHE A 88 -3.02 -4.43 6.34
N ILE A 89 -2.13 -5.14 7.03
CA ILE A 89 -2.20 -5.36 8.48
C ILE A 89 -1.10 -4.54 9.13
N TYR A 90 -1.47 -3.64 10.03
CA TYR A 90 -0.53 -2.90 10.87
C TYR A 90 -0.39 -3.65 12.19
N PRO A 91 0.74 -4.33 12.44
CA PRO A 91 0.94 -5.06 13.68
C PRO A 91 1.06 -4.09 14.86
N VAL A 92 0.63 -4.55 16.03
CA VAL A 92 0.87 -3.87 17.31
C VAL A 92 2.34 -4.05 17.70
N GLU A 93 2.90 -3.12 18.48
CA GLU A 93 4.30 -3.17 18.94
C GLU A 93 4.68 -4.52 19.57
N THR A 94 5.72 -5.16 19.01
CA THR A 94 6.15 -6.51 19.38
C THR A 94 6.52 -6.64 20.86
N GLU A 95 7.00 -5.57 21.50
CA GLU A 95 7.41 -5.57 22.91
C GLU A 95 6.24 -5.89 23.85
N VAL A 96 5.05 -5.34 23.58
CA VAL A 96 3.84 -5.58 24.38
C VAL A 96 3.40 -7.04 24.23
N VAL A 97 3.47 -7.58 23.01
CA VAL A 97 3.11 -8.97 22.72
C VAL A 97 4.07 -9.94 23.39
N LEU A 98 5.39 -9.71 23.30
CA LEU A 98 6.42 -10.53 23.94
C LEU A 98 6.28 -10.55 25.46
N ASN A 99 6.02 -9.40 26.08
CA ASN A 99 5.81 -9.32 27.53
C ASN A 99 4.57 -10.11 27.98
N ASN A 100 3.48 -10.04 27.21
CA ASN A 100 2.26 -10.81 27.48
C ASN A 100 2.47 -12.33 27.30
N LEU A 101 3.17 -12.72 26.24
CA LEU A 101 3.49 -14.13 25.98
C LEU A 101 4.42 -14.71 27.06
N ARG A 102 5.48 -14.00 27.44
CA ARG A 102 6.39 -14.42 28.52
C ARG A 102 5.63 -14.63 29.83
N LYS A 103 4.76 -13.68 30.22
CA LYS A 103 3.91 -13.82 31.42
C LYS A 103 3.03 -15.07 31.34
N LYS A 104 2.44 -15.36 30.17
CA LYS A 104 1.55 -16.51 29.99
C LYS A 104 2.32 -17.83 30.05
N VAL A 105 3.52 -17.90 29.48
CA VAL A 105 4.41 -19.06 29.57
C VAL A 105 4.82 -19.30 31.02
N THR A 106 5.26 -18.26 31.74
CA THR A 106 5.64 -18.40 33.16
C THR A 106 4.47 -18.86 34.03
N GLN A 107 3.25 -18.38 33.76
CA GLN A 107 2.04 -18.85 34.45
C GLN A 107 1.79 -20.34 34.19
N LEU A 108 1.89 -20.77 32.93
CA LEU A 108 1.71 -22.17 32.56
C LEU A 108 2.78 -23.08 33.18
N GLU A 109 4.05 -22.65 33.17
CA GLU A 109 5.14 -23.38 33.81
C GLU A 109 4.94 -23.49 35.32
N ALA A 110 4.51 -22.41 35.98
CA ALA A 110 4.19 -22.43 37.40
C ALA A 110 3.01 -23.36 37.72
N ASP A 111 1.94 -23.30 36.92
CA ASP A 111 0.78 -24.19 37.06
C ASP A 111 1.16 -25.66 36.84
N MET A 112 2.00 -25.96 35.85
CA MET A 112 2.54 -27.30 35.61
C MET A 112 3.39 -27.79 36.78
N SER A 113 4.27 -26.94 37.32
CA SER A 113 5.09 -27.26 38.51
C SER A 113 4.21 -27.59 39.71
N ILE A 114 3.24 -26.72 40.03
CA ILE A 114 2.31 -26.91 41.14
C ILE A 114 1.45 -28.17 40.95
N SER A 115 1.01 -28.45 39.72
CA SER A 115 0.22 -29.65 39.41
C SER A 115 1.04 -30.93 39.60
N SER A 116 2.32 -30.89 39.20
CA SER A 116 3.26 -32.00 39.39
C SER A 116 3.57 -32.25 40.88
N GLU A 117 3.74 -31.19 41.67
CA GLU A 117 3.97 -31.28 43.13
C GLU A 117 2.73 -31.82 43.86
N LYS A 118 1.53 -31.51 43.37
CA LYS A 118 0.26 -32.02 43.90
C LYS A 118 -0.13 -33.40 43.38
N GLY A 119 0.72 -34.05 42.58
CA GLY A 119 0.50 -35.41 42.07
C GLY A 119 -0.70 -35.55 41.12
N ARG A 120 -1.13 -34.45 40.50
CA ARG A 120 -2.18 -34.47 39.46
C ARG A 120 -1.50 -34.51 38.09
N THR A 121 -1.26 -35.72 37.61
CA THR A 121 -1.04 -36.01 36.18
C THR A 121 -2.35 -36.07 35.44
#